data_AF-A0AAW0FJ64-F1
#
_entry.id   AF-A0AAW0FJ64-F1
#
_cell.length_a   1.000
_cell.length_b   1.000
_cell.length_c   1.000
_cell.angle_alpha   90.00
_cell.angle_beta   90.00
_cell.angle_gamma   90.00
#
_symmetry.space_group_name_H-M   'P 1'
#
loop_
_entity.id
_entity.type
_entity.pdbx_description
1 polymer ?
#
loop_
_entity_poly.entity_id
_entity_poly.type
_entity_poly.pdbx_seq_one_letter_code
_entity_poly.pdbx_strand_id
1 'polypeptide(L)'
;MTNQNAREFEDSLLSRPSNVLHETVKTNFNKTASGKIYEKELKDIFCIMIICLDLKDEGSRFQFNILSKYHAYSFLPKEAISTMASLNIKTELSATTTSISYSIKPDLAMALLRRFFDAKLLHCPVDRTRSEPSAGVALQPTAKGVYLVQDFCEKIGMNKQKRPLILDTSFNSMDLFKFDRNSLTDQIMYSDYFLCLLFVKLLGPRPNVWSPNDKPDPIVLRSQSGGSDQDFGFSSNRIAYSDMTKEGFKAVTNARLQVVSEEPASSDKKHSQKEKEHVSPYHHRFFTNPESDSHMQYYSSEKGVRLFKDQVFFFDNGENIIEKYSFTGKAICQWLCDCTDIISIRHAIEISQLLLKAGFITPIMASPSTSHNLYFGADRTCFYAIGPIGEKIPHSY
;
A
#
# COMPACT_ATOMS: atom_id res chain seq x y z
N MET A 1 69.05 27.13 -9.16
CA MET A 1 68.47 25.96 -8.45
C MET A 1 67.28 26.40 -7.61
N THR A 2 66.29 27.01 -8.26
CA THR A 2 65.16 27.70 -7.59
C THR A 2 64.04 27.82 -8.61
N ASN A 3 63.24 26.77 -8.77
CA ASN A 3 61.86 26.79 -9.33
C ASN A 3 61.36 25.37 -9.63
N GLN A 4 61.54 24.44 -8.68
CA GLN A 4 60.90 23.12 -8.75
C GLN A 4 60.07 22.83 -7.48
N ASN A 5 60.54 23.32 -6.32
CA ASN A 5 59.83 23.17 -5.05
C ASN A 5 58.61 24.11 -4.86
N ALA A 6 58.36 25.07 -5.76
CA ALA A 6 57.21 25.97 -5.66
C ALA A 6 55.95 25.42 -6.37
N ARG A 7 56.12 24.55 -7.39
CA ARG A 7 54.99 23.92 -8.11
C ARG A 7 54.43 22.71 -7.38
N GLU A 8 55.27 21.97 -6.64
CA GLU A 8 54.80 20.86 -5.81
C GLU A 8 54.00 21.32 -4.57
N PHE A 9 54.15 22.58 -4.16
CA PHE A 9 53.39 23.14 -3.04
C PHE A 9 51.99 23.63 -3.48
N GLU A 10 51.86 24.17 -4.70
CA GLU A 10 50.57 24.60 -5.28
C GLU A 10 49.70 23.43 -5.76
N ASP A 11 50.29 22.34 -6.27
CA ASP A 11 49.53 21.14 -6.66
C ASP A 11 49.00 20.34 -5.45
N SER A 12 49.55 20.54 -4.24
CA SER A 12 49.03 19.94 -3.00
C SER A 12 47.78 20.64 -2.46
N LEU A 13 47.49 21.87 -2.92
CA LEU A 13 46.35 22.67 -2.48
C LEU A 13 45.12 22.52 -3.38
N LEU A 14 45.21 21.72 -4.46
CA LEU A 14 44.08 21.37 -5.32
C LEU A 14 43.52 19.96 -5.10
N SER A 15 43.99 19.21 -4.08
CA SER A 15 43.23 18.06 -3.59
C SER A 15 42.03 18.59 -2.81
N ARG A 16 40.95 18.92 -3.53
CA ARG A 16 39.63 19.08 -2.93
C ARG A 16 39.40 17.84 -2.07
N PRO A 17 39.23 17.97 -0.73
CA PRO A 17 38.74 16.86 0.05
C PRO A 17 37.39 16.49 -0.58
N SER A 18 37.29 15.25 -1.09
CA SER A 18 36.03 14.72 -1.58
C SER A 18 35.01 14.90 -0.47
N ASN A 19 34.05 15.79 -0.74
CA ASN A 19 33.08 16.31 0.20
C ASN A 19 32.45 15.18 1.02
N VAL A 20 32.71 15.23 2.33
CA VAL A 20 31.96 14.64 3.45
C VAL A 20 31.00 13.50 3.07
N LEU A 21 31.49 12.26 3.17
CA LEU A 21 30.65 11.07 3.24
C LEU A 21 29.87 11.12 4.55
N HIS A 22 28.65 11.63 4.51
CA HIS A 22 27.71 11.43 5.61
C HIS A 22 27.20 9.99 5.55
N GLU A 23 27.86 9.08 6.28
CA GLU A 23 27.34 7.73 6.52
C GLU A 23 26.37 7.79 7.71
N THR A 24 25.10 7.45 7.47
CA THR A 24 24.14 7.23 8.56
C THR A 24 23.96 5.73 8.75
N VAL A 25 24.49 5.19 9.84
CA VAL A 25 24.34 3.78 10.22
C VAL A 25 23.24 3.64 11.26
N LYS A 26 22.19 2.88 10.95
CA LYS A 26 21.19 2.45 11.93
C LYS A 26 21.48 1.02 12.34
N THR A 27 21.73 0.78 13.63
CA THR A 27 22.06 -0.56 14.19
C THR A 27 21.02 -1.08 15.20
N ASN A 28 20.12 -0.21 15.68
CA ASN A 28 19.12 -0.52 16.70
C ASN A 28 17.72 -0.08 16.26
N PHE A 29 16.69 -0.76 16.77
CA PHE A 29 15.30 -0.37 16.53
C PHE A 29 14.98 0.96 17.21
N ASN A 30 14.47 1.91 16.44
CA ASN A 30 13.86 3.10 17.00
C ASN A 30 12.54 2.72 17.69
N LYS A 31 12.36 3.16 18.93
CA LYS A 31 11.17 2.87 19.75
C LYS A 31 10.56 4.14 20.32
N THR A 32 9.25 4.14 20.49
CA THR A 32 8.52 5.18 21.24
C THR A 32 8.91 5.15 22.72
N ALA A 33 8.51 6.18 23.48
CA ALA A 33 8.67 6.22 24.94
C ALA A 33 8.03 5.00 25.65
N SER A 34 7.01 4.39 25.05
CA SER A 34 6.36 3.16 25.56
C SER A 34 7.10 1.87 25.18
N GLY A 35 8.22 1.95 24.45
CA GLY A 35 9.00 0.78 24.02
C GLY A 35 8.49 0.10 22.74
N LYS A 36 7.43 0.61 22.11
CA LYS A 36 6.91 0.11 20.83
C LYS A 36 7.85 0.51 19.69
N ILE A 37 8.17 -0.42 18.79
CA ILE A 37 8.93 -0.12 17.56
C ILE A 37 8.09 0.81 16.68
N TYR A 38 8.69 1.90 16.18
CA TYR A 38 8.01 2.82 15.27
C TYR A 38 7.51 2.10 14.02
N GLU A 39 6.35 2.51 13.51
CA GLU A 39 5.77 1.89 12.32
C GLU A 39 6.67 2.02 11.08
N LYS A 40 7.35 3.17 10.94
CA LYS A 40 8.34 3.37 9.87
C LYS A 40 9.45 2.32 9.93
N GLU A 41 9.97 2.04 11.12
CA GLU A 41 11.05 1.07 11.32
C GLU A 41 10.60 -0.35 10.94
N LEU A 42 9.36 -0.73 11.28
CA LEU A 42 8.79 -2.02 10.87
C LEU A 42 8.68 -2.14 9.34
N LYS A 43 8.24 -1.07 8.66
CA LYS A 43 8.16 -1.01 7.19
C LYS A 43 9.56 -1.10 6.57
N ASP A 44 10.54 -0.37 7.09
CA ASP A 44 11.92 -0.38 6.61
C ASP A 44 12.53 -1.81 6.73
N ILE A 45 12.36 -2.49 7.88
CA ILE A 45 12.86 -3.86 8.08
C ILE A 45 12.22 -4.84 7.09
N PHE A 46 10.90 -4.74 6.89
CA PHE A 46 10.19 -5.56 5.90
C PHE A 46 10.78 -5.34 4.50
N CYS A 47 10.99 -4.08 4.09
CA CYS A 47 11.50 -3.77 2.77
C CYS A 47 12.93 -4.30 2.56
N ILE A 48 13.81 -4.11 3.55
CA ILE A 48 15.19 -4.61 3.49
C ILE A 48 15.19 -6.14 3.44
N MET A 49 14.34 -6.81 4.22
CA MET A 49 14.19 -8.27 4.17
C MET A 49 13.81 -8.75 2.76
N ILE A 50 12.81 -8.15 2.12
CA ILE A 50 12.41 -8.54 0.76
C ILE A 50 13.51 -8.27 -0.27
N ILE A 51 14.22 -7.15 -0.16
CA ILE A 51 15.36 -6.82 -1.03
C ILE A 51 16.49 -7.86 -0.85
N CYS A 52 16.86 -8.16 0.39
CA CYS A 52 17.93 -9.11 0.69
C CYS A 52 17.58 -10.57 0.34
N LEU A 53 16.30 -10.93 0.32
CA LEU A 53 15.86 -12.25 -0.13
C LEU A 53 16.06 -12.47 -1.63
N ASP A 54 16.17 -11.40 -2.43
CA ASP A 54 16.33 -11.45 -3.90
C ASP A 54 15.36 -12.45 -4.55
N LEU A 55 14.06 -12.26 -4.29
CA LEU A 55 13.02 -13.20 -4.72
C LEU A 55 12.99 -13.31 -6.24
N LYS A 56 12.94 -14.55 -6.74
CA LYS A 56 12.99 -14.85 -8.16
C LYS A 56 11.67 -15.41 -8.68
N ASP A 57 11.48 -15.26 -9.99
CA ASP A 57 10.47 -15.97 -10.75
C ASP A 57 10.95 -17.40 -11.09
N GLU A 58 11.27 -18.20 -10.05
CA GLU A 58 11.68 -19.59 -10.23
C GLU A 58 10.47 -20.55 -10.22
N GLY A 59 9.48 -20.25 -11.08
CA GLY A 59 8.53 -21.25 -11.58
C GLY A 59 9.14 -22.22 -12.60
N SER A 60 10.46 -22.19 -12.82
CA SER A 60 11.13 -22.84 -13.97
C SER A 60 12.32 -23.76 -13.63
N ARG A 61 12.56 -24.12 -12.37
CA ARG A 61 13.59 -25.12 -12.03
C ARG A 61 13.01 -26.33 -11.33
N PHE A 62 13.29 -27.48 -11.93
CA PHE A 62 12.93 -28.85 -11.54
C PHE A 62 11.51 -29.30 -11.95
N GLN A 63 11.45 -29.82 -13.18
CA GLN A 63 10.58 -30.94 -13.53
C GLN A 63 10.80 -32.05 -12.48
N PHE A 64 9.75 -32.81 -12.15
CA PHE A 64 9.67 -33.88 -11.12
C PHE A 64 9.18 -33.46 -9.73
N ASN A 65 8.01 -32.82 -9.62
CA ASN A 65 6.99 -33.18 -8.61
C ASN A 65 5.66 -32.46 -8.88
N ILE A 66 4.65 -33.23 -9.29
CA ILE A 66 3.30 -32.78 -9.71
C ILE A 66 2.43 -32.28 -8.53
N LEU A 67 2.95 -32.27 -7.29
CA LEU A 67 2.19 -31.94 -6.08
C LEU A 67 2.65 -30.68 -5.31
N SER A 68 3.77 -30.04 -5.65
CA SER A 68 4.17 -28.78 -5.01
C SER A 68 3.92 -27.61 -5.97
N LYS A 69 2.82 -26.89 -5.76
CA LYS A 69 2.56 -25.63 -6.47
C LYS A 69 3.59 -24.59 -6.03
N TYR A 70 4.67 -24.46 -6.80
CA TYR A 70 5.62 -23.36 -6.65
C TYR A 70 4.94 -22.06 -7.06
N HIS A 71 5.09 -21.02 -6.24
CA HIS A 71 4.55 -19.69 -6.51
C HIS A 71 5.71 -18.72 -6.76
N ALA A 72 5.65 -17.96 -7.85
CA ALA A 72 6.66 -16.97 -8.20
C ALA A 72 6.90 -15.99 -7.04
N TYR A 73 8.13 -15.59 -6.79
CA TYR A 73 8.47 -14.63 -5.73
C TYR A 73 7.96 -15.03 -4.33
N SER A 74 8.01 -16.32 -4.00
CA SER A 74 7.70 -16.82 -2.65
C SER A 74 8.95 -17.31 -1.94
N PHE A 75 8.89 -17.39 -0.61
CA PHE A 75 9.99 -17.84 0.25
C PHE A 75 9.44 -18.60 1.46
N LEU A 76 10.28 -19.45 2.07
CA LEU A 76 9.93 -20.13 3.32
C LEU A 76 10.30 -19.26 4.54
N PRO A 77 9.55 -19.32 5.65
CA PRO A 77 9.88 -18.56 6.87
C PRO A 77 11.32 -18.76 7.37
N LYS A 78 11.87 -19.97 7.23
CA LYS A 78 13.26 -20.28 7.59
C LYS A 78 14.29 -19.45 6.79
N GLU A 79 14.01 -19.17 5.52
CA GLU A 79 14.89 -18.39 4.64
C GLU A 79 14.89 -16.94 5.11
N ALA A 80 13.70 -16.37 5.35
CA ALA A 80 13.57 -15.03 5.89
C ALA A 80 14.21 -14.86 7.27
N ILE A 81 14.10 -15.85 8.15
CA ILE A 81 14.78 -15.85 9.47
C ILE A 81 16.30 -15.84 9.29
N SER A 82 16.84 -16.66 8.38
CA SER A 82 18.27 -16.68 8.08
C SER A 82 18.74 -15.33 7.52
N THR A 83 17.98 -14.74 6.59
CA THR A 83 18.28 -13.42 6.02
C THR A 83 18.22 -12.32 7.10
N MET A 84 17.26 -12.39 8.02
CA MET A 84 17.10 -11.43 9.11
C MET A 84 18.23 -11.45 10.14
N ALA A 85 19.00 -12.54 10.24
CA ALA A 85 20.16 -12.62 11.13
C ALA A 85 21.26 -11.61 10.75
N SER A 86 21.32 -11.20 9.46
CA SER A 86 22.31 -10.27 8.92
C SER A 86 21.74 -9.42 7.77
N LEU A 87 20.77 -8.55 8.07
CA LEU A 87 20.26 -7.60 7.08
C LEU A 87 21.28 -6.50 6.87
N ASN A 88 21.62 -6.23 5.62
CA ASN A 88 22.47 -5.10 5.23
C ASN A 88 22.01 -4.58 3.88
N ILE A 89 21.82 -3.26 3.81
CA ILE A 89 21.61 -2.55 2.56
C ILE A 89 22.51 -1.33 2.53
N LYS A 90 23.20 -1.13 1.40
CA LYS A 90 24.06 0.02 1.16
C LYS A 90 23.67 0.66 -0.16
N THR A 91 23.35 1.93 -0.11
CA THR A 91 23.05 2.75 -1.29
C THR A 91 23.93 3.99 -1.27
N GLU A 92 24.49 4.31 -2.42
CA GLU A 92 25.35 5.47 -2.63
C GLU A 92 24.63 6.41 -3.58
N LEU A 93 24.35 7.63 -3.12
CA LEU A 93 23.74 8.68 -3.92
C LEU A 93 24.62 9.92 -3.87
N SER A 94 25.22 10.26 -5.01
CA SER A 94 26.16 11.38 -5.13
C SER A 94 27.30 11.32 -4.10
N ALA A 95 27.24 12.13 -3.04
CA ALA A 95 28.24 12.18 -1.96
C ALA A 95 27.75 11.54 -0.64
N THR A 96 26.57 10.92 -0.61
CA THR A 96 25.97 10.36 0.61
C THR A 96 25.81 8.84 0.48
N THR A 97 26.42 8.11 1.41
CA THR A 97 26.26 6.65 1.53
C THR A 97 25.30 6.33 2.65
N THR A 98 24.13 5.77 2.31
CA THR A 98 23.16 5.28 3.30
C THR A 98 23.39 3.79 3.52
N SER A 99 23.72 3.41 4.76
CA SER A 99 24.00 2.03 5.16
C SER A 99 23.07 1.64 6.30
N ILE A 100 22.11 0.75 6.05
CA ILE A 100 21.16 0.29 7.07
C ILE A 100 21.43 -1.19 7.34
N SER A 101 21.64 -1.56 8.61
CA SER A 101 21.98 -2.93 8.98
C SER A 101 21.27 -3.38 10.24
N TYR A 102 20.76 -4.61 10.24
CA TYR A 102 20.14 -5.21 11.41
C TYR A 102 20.69 -6.62 11.63
N SER A 103 20.85 -7.00 12.90
CA SER A 103 21.05 -8.40 13.28
C SER A 103 19.90 -8.82 14.19
N ILE A 104 19.01 -9.66 13.66
CA ILE A 104 17.75 -10.02 14.31
C ILE A 104 17.82 -11.49 14.73
N LYS A 105 17.57 -11.75 16.01
CA LYS A 105 17.53 -13.12 16.55
C LYS A 105 16.33 -13.91 15.99
N PRO A 106 16.42 -15.25 15.86
CA PRO A 106 15.36 -16.07 15.27
C PRO A 106 13.96 -15.87 15.88
N ASP A 107 13.86 -15.78 17.21
CA ASP A 107 12.57 -15.58 17.90
C ASP A 107 11.91 -14.25 17.51
N LEU A 108 12.72 -13.18 17.45
CA LEU A 108 12.26 -11.87 17.05
C LEU A 108 11.94 -11.83 15.55
N ALA A 109 12.71 -12.51 14.71
CA ALA A 109 12.44 -12.62 13.28
C ALA A 109 11.09 -13.30 13.00
N MET A 110 10.76 -14.37 13.73
CA MET A 110 9.45 -15.01 13.62
C MET A 110 8.33 -14.10 14.14
N ALA A 111 8.53 -13.36 15.22
CA ALA A 111 7.57 -12.36 15.69
C ALA A 111 7.33 -11.25 14.65
N LEU A 112 8.39 -10.79 13.96
CA LEU A 112 8.29 -9.83 12.87
C LEU A 112 7.55 -10.40 11.65
N LEU A 113 7.80 -11.65 11.27
CA LEU A 113 7.05 -12.31 10.18
C LEU A 113 5.55 -12.40 10.48
N ARG A 114 5.17 -12.77 11.71
CA ARG A 114 3.76 -12.72 12.16
C ARG A 114 3.21 -11.31 12.06
N ARG A 115 3.98 -10.32 12.51
CA ARG A 115 3.59 -8.90 12.44
C ARG A 115 3.40 -8.42 11.00
N PHE A 116 4.26 -8.82 10.07
CA PHE A 116 4.15 -8.47 8.64
C PHE A 116 2.97 -9.16 7.97
N PHE A 117 2.64 -10.39 8.39
CA PHE A 117 1.45 -11.10 7.97
C PHE A 117 0.18 -10.39 8.47
N ASP A 118 0.07 -10.09 9.76
CA ASP A 118 -1.06 -9.35 10.34
C ASP A 118 -1.25 -7.96 9.68
N ALA A 119 -0.14 -7.34 9.30
CA ALA A 119 -0.08 -6.05 8.60
C ALA A 119 -0.47 -6.10 7.12
N LYS A 120 -0.84 -7.28 6.59
CA LYS A 120 -1.17 -7.51 5.18
C LYS A 120 -0.02 -7.21 4.23
N LEU A 121 1.23 -7.36 4.68
CA LEU A 121 2.44 -7.20 3.83
C LEU A 121 2.87 -8.54 3.21
N LEU A 122 2.54 -9.64 3.89
CA LEU A 122 2.77 -11.01 3.45
C LEU A 122 1.44 -11.76 3.41
N HIS A 123 1.32 -12.74 2.53
CA HIS A 123 0.24 -13.72 2.54
C HIS A 123 0.76 -15.11 2.19
N CYS A 124 -0.08 -16.11 2.40
CA CYS A 124 0.16 -17.46 1.91
C CYS A 124 -0.50 -17.60 0.52
N PRO A 125 0.24 -17.91 -0.55
CA PRO A 125 -0.33 -18.01 -1.89
C PRO A 125 -1.17 -19.29 -2.09
N VAL A 126 -0.81 -20.38 -1.41
CA VAL A 126 -1.55 -21.66 -1.46
C VAL A 126 -2.81 -21.62 -0.60
N ASP A 127 -2.76 -20.92 0.55
CA ASP A 127 -3.84 -20.88 1.55
C ASP A 127 -4.18 -19.42 1.90
N ARG A 128 -5.01 -18.82 1.06
CA ARG A 128 -5.35 -17.39 1.14
C ARG A 128 -6.31 -17.04 2.27
N THR A 129 -6.81 -18.00 3.03
CA THR A 129 -7.73 -17.81 4.18
C THR A 129 -7.03 -17.94 5.52
N ARG A 130 -5.74 -18.23 5.52
CA ARG A 130 -4.98 -18.45 6.74
C ARG A 130 -4.84 -17.20 7.60
N SER A 131 -4.96 -17.38 8.92
CA SER A 131 -4.82 -16.32 9.93
C SER A 131 -3.37 -16.05 10.34
N GLU A 132 -2.48 -17.05 10.29
CA GLU A 132 -1.09 -16.91 10.75
C GLU A 132 -0.05 -17.63 9.86
N PRO A 133 1.21 -17.15 9.82
CA PRO A 133 2.27 -17.84 9.09
C PRO A 133 2.68 -19.14 9.81
N SER A 134 2.99 -20.17 9.03
CA SER A 134 3.49 -21.47 9.53
C SER A 134 4.83 -21.79 8.89
N ALA A 135 5.76 -22.38 9.66
CA ALA A 135 7.14 -22.62 9.24
C ALA A 135 7.28 -23.45 7.95
N GLY A 136 6.32 -24.34 7.68
CA GLY A 136 6.33 -25.22 6.51
C GLY A 136 5.60 -24.67 5.27
N VAL A 137 5.04 -23.46 5.35
CA VAL A 137 4.23 -22.89 4.26
C VAL A 137 4.89 -21.64 3.71
N ALA A 138 4.98 -21.57 2.38
CA ALA A 138 5.59 -20.45 1.68
C ALA A 138 4.79 -19.16 1.90
N LEU A 139 5.51 -18.07 2.07
CA LEU A 139 5.00 -16.70 2.14
C LEU A 139 5.34 -15.97 0.85
N GLN A 140 4.48 -15.04 0.48
CA GLN A 140 4.63 -14.19 -0.70
C GLN A 140 4.30 -12.74 -0.29
N PRO A 141 5.05 -11.73 -0.76
CA PRO A 141 4.65 -10.33 -0.61
C PRO A 141 3.24 -10.11 -1.17
N THR A 142 2.42 -9.29 -0.51
CA THR A 142 1.15 -8.80 -1.08
C THR A 142 1.40 -7.63 -2.02
N ALA A 143 0.40 -7.21 -2.82
CA ALA A 143 0.51 -6.03 -3.67
C ALA A 143 0.90 -4.77 -2.87
N LYS A 144 0.36 -4.65 -1.65
CA LYS A 144 0.73 -3.62 -0.67
C LYS A 144 2.20 -3.72 -0.25
N GLY A 145 2.66 -4.93 0.08
CA GLY A 145 4.05 -5.18 0.42
C GLY A 145 4.99 -4.77 -0.71
N VAL A 146 4.69 -5.16 -1.95
CA VAL A 146 5.47 -4.81 -3.14
C VAL A 146 5.53 -3.29 -3.34
N TYR A 147 4.42 -2.57 -3.18
CA TYR A 147 4.40 -1.11 -3.24
C TYR A 147 5.34 -0.47 -2.22
N LEU A 148 5.33 -0.95 -0.96
CA LEU A 148 6.20 -0.42 0.07
C LEU A 148 7.68 -0.64 -0.26
N VAL A 149 8.04 -1.79 -0.83
CA VAL A 149 9.40 -2.06 -1.28
C VAL A 149 9.83 -1.08 -2.38
N GLN A 150 8.96 -0.79 -3.35
CA GLN A 150 9.27 0.23 -4.37
C GLN A 150 9.48 1.61 -3.76
N ASP A 151 8.55 2.06 -2.91
CA ASP A 151 8.63 3.37 -2.25
C ASP A 151 9.90 3.48 -1.39
N PHE A 152 10.29 2.39 -0.72
CA PHE A 152 11.53 2.34 0.05
C PHE A 152 12.77 2.44 -0.86
N CYS A 153 12.82 1.67 -1.95
CA CYS A 153 13.90 1.73 -2.94
C CYS A 153 14.06 3.14 -3.52
N GLU A 154 12.97 3.85 -3.80
CA GLU A 154 12.99 5.23 -4.29
C GLU A 154 13.51 6.20 -3.22
N LYS A 155 13.03 6.08 -1.98
CA LYS A 155 13.45 6.93 -0.85
C LYS A 155 14.94 6.86 -0.52
N ILE A 156 15.55 5.68 -0.66
CA ILE A 156 16.99 5.49 -0.40
C ILE A 156 17.86 5.75 -1.63
N GLY A 157 17.27 6.13 -2.77
CA GLY A 157 17.98 6.36 -4.02
C GLY A 157 18.55 5.08 -4.64
N MET A 158 17.89 3.94 -4.48
CA MET A 158 18.36 2.68 -5.07
C MET A 158 18.28 2.74 -6.60
N ASN A 159 19.43 2.48 -7.23
CA ASN A 159 19.56 2.38 -8.67
C ASN A 159 18.61 1.30 -9.24
N LYS A 160 17.88 1.63 -10.31
CA LYS A 160 16.96 0.75 -11.04
C LYS A 160 17.54 -0.64 -11.34
N GLN A 161 18.84 -0.76 -11.69
CA GLN A 161 19.42 -2.09 -11.99
C GLN A 161 19.61 -2.99 -10.75
N LYS A 162 19.64 -2.42 -9.55
CA LYS A 162 19.78 -3.15 -8.28
C LYS A 162 18.44 -3.42 -7.59
N ARG A 163 17.32 -2.95 -8.18
CA ARG A 163 15.99 -3.12 -7.59
C ARG A 163 15.51 -4.57 -7.74
N PRO A 164 14.72 -5.09 -6.78
CA PRO A 164 14.14 -6.43 -6.90
C PRO A 164 13.26 -6.57 -8.15
N LEU A 165 13.40 -7.69 -8.87
CA LEU A 165 12.67 -7.94 -10.13
C LEU A 165 11.15 -7.91 -9.98
N ILE A 166 10.62 -8.29 -8.81
CA ILE A 166 9.18 -8.26 -8.52
C ILE A 166 8.56 -6.88 -8.73
N LEU A 167 9.33 -5.80 -8.58
CA LEU A 167 8.84 -4.42 -8.73
C LEU A 167 8.42 -4.07 -10.17
N ASP A 168 9.01 -4.74 -11.16
CA ASP A 168 8.75 -4.51 -12.58
C ASP A 168 7.64 -5.43 -13.16
N THR A 169 6.93 -6.16 -12.28
CA THR A 169 5.90 -7.13 -12.66
C THR A 169 4.50 -6.73 -12.22
N SER A 170 3.48 -7.48 -12.64
CA SER A 170 2.07 -7.27 -12.25
C SER A 170 1.79 -7.53 -10.75
N PHE A 171 2.78 -8.02 -9.99
CA PHE A 171 2.71 -8.06 -8.52
C PHE A 171 2.68 -6.64 -7.93
N ASN A 172 3.29 -5.66 -8.60
CA ASN A 172 3.28 -4.27 -8.20
C ASN A 172 2.07 -3.53 -8.79
N SER A 173 0.91 -3.75 -8.19
CA SER A 173 -0.40 -3.32 -8.74
C SER A 173 -1.12 -2.27 -7.90
N MET A 174 -0.56 -1.87 -6.77
CA MET A 174 -1.18 -0.92 -5.84
C MET A 174 -0.65 0.50 -6.00
N ASP A 175 -1.48 1.47 -5.62
CA ASP A 175 -1.04 2.80 -5.24
C ASP A 175 -1.65 3.20 -3.89
N LEU A 176 -0.86 3.10 -2.82
CA LEU A 176 -1.35 3.25 -1.46
C LEU A 176 -1.62 4.72 -1.10
N PHE A 177 -2.71 4.95 -0.36
CA PHE A 177 -2.86 6.20 0.38
C PHE A 177 -1.89 6.18 1.58
N LYS A 178 -1.07 7.22 1.73
CA LYS A 178 -0.04 7.30 2.78
C LYS A 178 -0.51 8.22 3.91
N PHE A 179 -0.27 7.78 5.15
CA PHE A 179 -0.55 8.56 6.34
C PHE A 179 0.72 9.15 6.94
N ASP A 180 0.68 10.45 7.24
CA ASP A 180 1.72 11.08 8.04
C ASP A 180 1.57 10.70 9.51
N ARG A 181 2.70 10.61 10.20
CA ARG A 181 2.76 10.21 11.61
C ARG A 181 3.53 11.21 12.44
N ASN A 182 3.09 11.41 13.67
CA ASN A 182 3.81 12.19 14.65
C ASN A 182 5.16 11.52 14.97
N SER A 183 6.26 12.27 14.87
CA SER A 183 7.62 11.76 15.04
C SER A 183 7.94 11.27 16.45
N LEU A 184 7.19 11.71 17.47
CA LEU A 184 7.40 11.35 18.87
C LEU A 184 6.42 10.27 19.35
N THR A 185 5.15 10.37 18.95
CA THR A 185 4.08 9.49 19.47
C THR A 185 3.74 8.33 18.55
N ASP A 186 4.20 8.33 17.30
CA ASP A 186 3.83 7.33 16.27
C ASP A 186 2.31 7.27 16.02
N GLN A 187 1.58 8.35 16.32
CA GLN A 187 0.15 8.46 16.02
C GLN A 187 -0.06 8.97 14.60
N ILE A 188 -1.11 8.48 13.94
CA ILE A 188 -1.53 8.97 12.63
C ILE A 188 -2.03 10.41 12.77
N MET A 189 -1.50 11.29 11.94
CA MET A 189 -1.96 12.68 11.83
C MET A 189 -3.05 12.77 10.77
N TYR A 190 -4.07 13.58 11.03
CA TYR A 190 -5.18 13.80 10.11
C TYR A 190 -5.70 15.24 10.22
N SER A 191 -6.39 15.67 9.18
CA SER A 191 -7.16 16.91 9.10
C SER A 191 -8.49 16.62 8.39
N ASP A 192 -9.47 17.52 8.48
CA ASP A 192 -10.76 17.35 7.79
C ASP A 192 -10.58 17.21 6.27
N TYR A 193 -9.65 17.98 5.69
CA TYR A 193 -9.28 17.88 4.28
C TYR A 193 -8.69 16.51 3.95
N PHE A 194 -7.79 16.01 4.79
CA PHE A 194 -7.16 14.70 4.58
C PHE A 194 -8.16 13.55 4.72
N LEU A 195 -9.09 13.63 5.68
CA LEU A 195 -10.21 12.68 5.79
C LEU A 195 -11.12 12.73 4.55
N CYS A 196 -11.35 13.91 3.98
CA CYS A 196 -12.09 14.06 2.74
C CYS A 196 -11.39 13.39 1.55
N LEU A 197 -10.08 13.62 1.38
CA LEU A 197 -9.28 12.94 0.33
C LEU A 197 -9.28 11.42 0.49
N LEU A 198 -9.10 10.96 1.73
CA LEU A 198 -9.19 9.53 2.05
C LEU A 198 -10.57 8.98 1.68
N PHE A 199 -11.65 9.68 2.01
CA PHE A 199 -13.01 9.26 1.74
C PHE A 199 -13.32 9.21 0.23
N VAL A 200 -12.83 10.17 -0.55
CA VAL A 200 -12.90 10.13 -2.02
C VAL A 200 -12.19 8.89 -2.57
N LYS A 201 -11.00 8.56 -2.04
CA LYS A 201 -10.27 7.36 -2.45
C LYS A 201 -10.97 6.07 -1.99
N LEU A 202 -11.58 6.09 -0.80
CA LEU A 202 -12.36 4.99 -0.24
C LEU A 202 -13.56 4.66 -1.13
N LEU A 203 -14.32 5.64 -1.62
CA LEU A 203 -15.48 5.35 -2.48
C LEU A 203 -15.08 4.94 -3.90
N GLY A 204 -13.91 5.38 -4.36
CA GLY A 204 -13.46 5.13 -5.73
C GLY A 204 -14.25 5.94 -6.77
N PRO A 205 -13.95 5.75 -8.06
CA PRO A 205 -14.58 6.51 -9.14
C PRO A 205 -16.01 6.06 -9.47
N ARG A 206 -16.37 4.81 -9.13
CA ARG A 206 -17.68 4.20 -9.38
C ARG A 206 -18.04 3.25 -8.23
N PRO A 207 -19.34 2.99 -7.97
CA PRO A 207 -19.75 2.06 -6.92
C PRO A 207 -19.15 0.67 -7.17
N ASN A 208 -18.45 0.15 -6.18
CA ASN A 208 -17.74 -1.10 -6.31
C ASN A 208 -18.56 -2.29 -5.79
N VAL A 209 -19.59 -2.66 -6.55
CA VAL A 209 -20.43 -3.83 -6.23
C VAL A 209 -19.77 -5.08 -6.80
N TRP A 210 -19.51 -6.07 -5.95
CA TRP A 210 -18.89 -7.32 -6.38
C TRP A 210 -19.88 -8.24 -7.09
N SER A 211 -19.42 -8.90 -8.15
CA SER A 211 -20.10 -10.00 -8.83
C SER A 211 -19.12 -11.13 -9.16
N PRO A 212 -19.56 -12.41 -9.09
CA PRO A 212 -18.74 -13.54 -9.53
C PRO A 212 -18.33 -13.46 -11.01
N ASN A 213 -19.03 -12.67 -11.82
CA ASN A 213 -18.77 -12.53 -13.25
C ASN A 213 -17.94 -11.29 -13.58
N ASP A 214 -17.46 -10.55 -12.58
CA ASP A 214 -16.63 -9.38 -12.80
C ASP A 214 -15.30 -9.76 -13.47
N LYS A 215 -14.88 -8.90 -14.41
CA LYS A 215 -13.52 -8.96 -14.95
C LYS A 215 -12.51 -8.58 -13.87
N PRO A 216 -11.24 -9.03 -13.99
CA PRO A 216 -10.16 -8.58 -13.12
C PRO A 216 -10.10 -7.05 -13.02
N ASP A 217 -9.77 -6.55 -11.83
CA ASP A 217 -9.60 -5.11 -11.61
C ASP A 217 -8.39 -4.63 -12.43
N PRO A 218 -8.49 -3.46 -13.09
CA PRO A 218 -7.36 -2.92 -13.84
C PRO A 218 -6.20 -2.60 -12.89
N ILE A 219 -4.98 -2.81 -13.38
CA ILE A 219 -3.75 -2.48 -12.67
C ILE A 219 -2.88 -1.56 -13.53
N VAL A 220 -2.18 -0.65 -12.88
CA VAL A 220 -1.23 0.25 -13.52
C VAL A 220 0.18 -0.16 -13.10
N LEU A 221 1.02 -0.52 -14.07
CA LEU A 221 2.42 -0.85 -13.82
C LEU A 221 3.23 0.44 -13.65
N ARG A 222 3.77 0.66 -12.45
CA ARG A 222 4.55 1.87 -12.13
C ARG A 222 5.94 1.92 -12.79
N SER A 223 6.38 0.86 -13.46
CA SER A 223 7.71 0.80 -14.12
C SER A 223 7.85 1.75 -15.32
N GLN A 224 6.75 2.33 -15.83
CA GLN A 224 6.76 3.23 -16.99
C GLN A 224 6.70 4.73 -16.66
N SER A 225 6.51 5.11 -15.39
CA SER A 225 6.54 6.51 -14.99
C SER A 225 7.99 6.98 -14.79
N GLY A 226 8.69 7.24 -15.90
CA GLY A 226 9.94 7.98 -15.90
C GLY A 226 9.70 9.44 -15.51
N GLY A 227 9.53 9.71 -14.21
CA GLY A 227 9.53 11.06 -13.66
C GLY A 227 10.95 11.50 -13.33
N SER A 228 11.40 12.59 -13.95
CA SER A 228 12.62 13.33 -13.61
C SER A 228 12.65 13.74 -12.13
N ASP A 229 13.87 13.94 -11.59
CA ASP A 229 14.23 14.31 -10.20
C ASP A 229 13.60 15.62 -9.63
N GLN A 230 12.47 16.08 -10.16
CA GLN A 230 11.67 17.19 -9.62
C GLN A 230 10.29 16.75 -9.07
N ASP A 231 9.92 15.47 -9.16
CA ASP A 231 8.68 14.92 -8.56
C ASP A 231 8.85 14.43 -7.10
N PHE A 232 9.92 14.88 -6.42
CA PHE A 232 10.12 14.65 -5.00
C PHE A 232 9.18 15.52 -4.16
N GLY A 233 7.95 15.03 -3.99
CA GLY A 233 6.95 15.59 -3.07
C GLY A 233 5.58 15.71 -3.75
N PHE A 234 4.58 15.03 -3.19
CA PHE A 234 3.16 15.24 -3.51
C PHE A 234 2.68 14.86 -4.93
N SER A 235 3.19 13.77 -5.49
CA SER A 235 2.53 13.05 -6.61
C SER A 235 1.43 12.09 -6.11
N SER A 236 0.54 12.65 -5.29
CA SER A 236 -0.89 12.31 -5.29
C SER A 236 -1.61 13.65 -5.30
N ASN A 237 -1.82 14.13 -6.52
CA ASN A 237 -2.44 15.38 -6.93
C ASN A 237 -1.57 16.64 -6.82
N ARG A 238 -1.27 17.25 -7.98
CA ARG A 238 -1.07 18.70 -8.07
C ARG A 238 -2.34 19.37 -7.53
N ILE A 239 -2.34 19.80 -6.28
CA ILE A 239 -3.40 20.65 -5.72
C ILE A 239 -2.73 21.89 -5.18
N ALA A 240 -2.86 22.97 -5.95
CA ALA A 240 -2.54 24.30 -5.47
C ALA A 240 -3.36 24.57 -4.20
N TYR A 241 -2.68 25.07 -3.18
CA TYR A 241 -3.31 25.69 -2.01
C TYR A 241 -4.13 26.88 -2.48
N SER A 242 -5.41 26.67 -2.78
CA SER A 242 -6.38 27.77 -2.90
C SER A 242 -7.78 27.26 -2.60
N ASP A 243 -8.25 27.68 -1.44
CA ASP A 243 -9.63 27.86 -1.01
C ASP A 243 -10.59 26.66 -0.99
N MET A 244 -11.34 26.66 0.11
CA MET A 244 -12.42 25.77 0.54
C MET A 244 -13.65 25.80 -0.40
N THR A 245 -13.46 26.02 -1.70
CA THR A 245 -14.53 26.18 -2.68
C THR A 245 -14.86 24.85 -3.36
N LYS A 246 -16.11 24.73 -3.80
CA LYS A 246 -16.59 23.62 -4.64
C LYS A 246 -15.75 23.43 -5.91
N GLU A 247 -14.98 24.44 -6.34
CA GLU A 247 -14.15 24.40 -7.54
C GLU A 247 -12.84 23.64 -7.36
N GLY A 248 -12.19 23.74 -6.18
CA GLY A 248 -11.01 22.94 -5.86
C GLY A 248 -11.30 21.44 -5.90
N PHE A 249 -12.46 21.02 -5.39
CA PHE A 249 -12.92 19.62 -5.46
C PHE A 249 -13.30 19.17 -6.88
N LYS A 250 -13.89 20.06 -7.70
CA LYS A 250 -14.14 19.78 -9.13
C LYS A 250 -12.84 19.62 -9.91
N ALA A 251 -11.79 20.37 -9.59
CA ALA A 251 -10.49 20.24 -10.24
C ALA A 251 -9.83 18.87 -9.96
N VAL A 252 -9.93 18.37 -8.72
CA VAL A 252 -9.39 17.04 -8.33
C VAL A 252 -10.12 15.90 -9.04
N THR A 253 -11.44 15.97 -9.12
CA THR A 253 -12.26 14.98 -9.83
C THR A 253 -12.03 15.04 -11.35
N ASN A 254 -11.90 16.24 -11.93
CA ASN A 254 -11.64 16.43 -13.36
C ASN A 254 -10.22 16.01 -13.79
N ALA A 255 -9.19 16.28 -12.98
CA ALA A 255 -7.83 15.82 -13.28
C ALA A 255 -7.73 14.28 -13.32
N ARG A 256 -8.50 13.59 -12.46
CA ARG A 256 -8.61 12.13 -12.46
C ARG A 256 -9.38 11.61 -13.68
N LEU A 257 -10.38 12.35 -14.18
CA LEU A 257 -11.10 12.01 -15.40
C LEU A 257 -10.21 12.10 -16.64
N GLN A 258 -9.30 13.08 -16.73
CA GLN A 258 -8.40 13.19 -17.90
C GLN A 258 -7.46 11.98 -18.05
N VAL A 259 -7.06 11.35 -16.95
CA VAL A 259 -6.24 10.11 -16.98
C VAL A 259 -7.06 8.88 -17.42
N VAL A 260 -8.38 8.91 -17.28
CA VAL A 260 -9.28 7.77 -17.57
C VAL A 260 -10.04 7.95 -18.89
N SER A 261 -10.10 9.17 -19.44
CA SER A 261 -10.99 9.53 -20.56
C SER A 261 -10.28 9.74 -21.90
N GLU A 262 -9.05 9.26 -22.09
CA GLU A 262 -8.47 9.18 -23.43
C GLU A 262 -9.20 8.09 -24.25
N GLU A 263 -10.39 8.42 -24.76
CA GLU A 263 -10.92 7.77 -25.95
C GLU A 263 -10.03 8.14 -27.15
N PRO A 264 -9.68 7.19 -28.03
CA PRO A 264 -8.81 7.49 -29.14
C PRO A 264 -9.56 8.34 -30.16
N ALA A 265 -9.21 9.63 -30.22
CA ALA A 265 -9.58 10.48 -31.33
C ALA A 265 -9.06 9.84 -32.63
N SER A 266 -9.99 9.50 -33.50
CA SER A 266 -9.73 8.86 -34.79
C SER A 266 -8.96 9.78 -35.74
N SER A 267 -7.71 9.44 -36.04
CA SER A 267 -7.14 9.36 -37.40
C SER A 267 -5.62 9.28 -37.34
N ASP A 268 -5.05 8.06 -37.34
CA ASP A 268 -4.25 7.57 -38.48
C ASP A 268 -3.60 6.22 -38.18
N LYS A 269 -3.64 5.36 -39.18
CA LYS A 269 -3.24 3.95 -39.14
C LYS A 269 -1.72 3.81 -38.96
N LYS A 270 -1.28 3.07 -37.92
CA LYS A 270 -0.37 1.89 -38.02
C LYS A 270 0.10 1.38 -36.65
N HIS A 271 0.13 0.05 -36.54
CA HIS A 271 0.63 -0.81 -35.45
C HIS A 271 -0.23 -0.96 -34.19
N SER A 272 -1.31 -1.73 -34.34
CA SER A 272 -1.98 -2.43 -33.25
C SER A 272 -1.07 -3.55 -32.69
N GLN A 273 -0.27 -3.25 -31.67
CA GLN A 273 0.09 -4.24 -30.66
C GLN A 273 -1.10 -4.31 -29.69
N LYS A 274 -1.74 -5.49 -29.58
CA LYS A 274 -2.72 -5.75 -28.52
C LYS A 274 -2.01 -5.56 -27.18
N GLU A 275 -2.26 -4.47 -26.47
CA GLU A 275 -1.91 -4.36 -25.06
C GLU A 275 -2.58 -5.54 -24.34
N LYS A 276 -1.77 -6.48 -23.86
CA LYS A 276 -2.28 -7.57 -23.04
C LYS A 276 -2.76 -6.92 -21.74
N GLU A 277 -4.05 -6.99 -21.45
CA GLU A 277 -4.57 -6.64 -20.13
C GLU A 277 -3.70 -7.36 -19.08
N HIS A 278 -2.90 -6.59 -18.33
CA HIS A 278 -2.06 -7.16 -17.29
C HIS A 278 -2.98 -7.56 -16.13
N VAL A 279 -3.21 -8.87 -15.98
CA VAL A 279 -3.99 -9.38 -14.84
C VAL A 279 -3.07 -9.50 -13.63
N SER A 280 -3.52 -8.99 -12.48
CA SER A 280 -2.79 -9.15 -11.23
C SER A 280 -2.68 -10.63 -10.85
N PRO A 281 -1.50 -11.13 -10.43
CA PRO A 281 -1.32 -12.50 -9.96
C PRO A 281 -2.17 -12.84 -8.72
N TYR A 282 -2.63 -11.81 -8.00
CA TYR A 282 -3.49 -11.96 -6.82
C TYR A 282 -4.98 -12.02 -7.15
N HIS A 283 -5.36 -11.81 -8.41
CA HIS A 283 -6.76 -11.88 -8.84
C HIS A 283 -7.34 -13.26 -8.54
N HIS A 284 -8.51 -13.27 -7.88
CA HIS A 284 -9.30 -14.47 -7.73
C HIS A 284 -10.78 -14.11 -7.58
N ARG A 285 -11.62 -14.73 -8.41
CA ARG A 285 -13.06 -14.46 -8.53
C ARG A 285 -13.79 -14.35 -7.19
N PHE A 286 -13.50 -15.27 -6.26
CA PHE A 286 -14.26 -15.40 -5.01
C PHE A 286 -13.58 -14.74 -3.80
N PHE A 287 -12.27 -14.44 -3.87
CA PHE A 287 -11.56 -13.85 -2.73
C PHE A 287 -11.72 -12.34 -2.66
N THR A 288 -12.23 -11.71 -3.72
CA THR A 288 -12.62 -10.30 -3.73
C THR A 288 -14.04 -10.06 -3.22
N ASN A 289 -14.81 -11.12 -2.91
CA ASN A 289 -16.15 -10.99 -2.35
C ASN A 289 -16.03 -10.30 -0.96
N PRO A 290 -16.82 -9.24 -0.67
CA PRO A 290 -16.80 -8.58 0.65
C PRO A 290 -17.04 -9.53 1.83
N GLU A 291 -17.80 -10.60 1.63
CA GLU A 291 -18.07 -11.61 2.66
C GLU A 291 -16.97 -12.66 2.80
N SER A 292 -15.96 -12.67 1.92
CA SER A 292 -14.86 -13.63 1.96
C SER A 292 -14.01 -13.47 3.24
N ASP A 293 -13.51 -14.58 3.76
CA ASP A 293 -12.49 -14.61 4.82
C ASP A 293 -11.07 -14.64 4.26
N SER A 294 -10.89 -14.25 2.99
CA SER A 294 -9.56 -14.12 2.43
C SER A 294 -8.73 -13.09 3.20
N HIS A 295 -7.48 -13.43 3.44
CA HIS A 295 -6.50 -12.58 4.09
C HIS A 295 -6.30 -11.25 3.34
N MET A 296 -6.41 -11.25 2.01
CA MET A 296 -6.30 -10.07 1.15
C MET A 296 -7.45 -10.07 0.13
N GLN A 297 -8.22 -9.00 0.11
CA GLN A 297 -9.36 -8.82 -0.78
C GLN A 297 -9.08 -7.81 -1.91
N TYR A 298 -8.15 -6.89 -1.69
CA TYR A 298 -7.78 -5.88 -2.68
C TYR A 298 -6.34 -6.10 -3.17
N TYR A 299 -6.17 -6.10 -4.48
CA TYR A 299 -4.87 -6.09 -5.17
C TYR A 299 -4.70 -4.85 -6.05
N SER A 300 -5.72 -3.99 -6.12
CA SER A 300 -5.72 -2.70 -6.79
C SER A 300 -6.47 -1.70 -5.91
N SER A 301 -5.95 -0.48 -5.78
CA SER A 301 -6.53 0.57 -4.94
C SER A 301 -7.50 1.49 -5.70
N GLU A 302 -7.72 1.25 -7.00
CA GLU A 302 -8.48 2.17 -7.86
C GLU A 302 -10.00 2.10 -7.67
N LYS A 303 -10.58 0.92 -7.41
CA LYS A 303 -12.05 0.75 -7.41
C LYS A 303 -12.75 1.23 -6.14
N GLY A 304 -12.05 1.49 -5.04
CA GLY A 304 -12.67 1.82 -3.76
C GLY A 304 -13.20 0.60 -2.98
N VAL A 305 -13.92 0.85 -1.89
CA VAL A 305 -14.47 -0.13 -0.94
C VAL A 305 -15.61 -0.92 -1.58
N ARG A 306 -15.67 -2.23 -1.35
CA ARG A 306 -16.75 -3.09 -1.85
C ARG A 306 -18.09 -2.72 -1.19
N LEU A 307 -19.13 -2.61 -2.02
CA LEU A 307 -20.47 -2.19 -1.64
C LEU A 307 -21.47 -3.33 -1.86
N PHE A 308 -22.48 -3.40 -0.99
CA PHE A 308 -23.72 -4.11 -1.20
C PHE A 308 -24.72 -3.16 -1.87
N LYS A 309 -25.57 -3.71 -2.73
CA LYS A 309 -26.58 -2.95 -3.47
C LYS A 309 -27.98 -3.37 -3.05
N ASP A 310 -28.89 -2.41 -2.97
CA ASP A 310 -30.33 -2.59 -2.76
C ASP A 310 -30.63 -3.51 -1.55
N GLN A 311 -29.95 -3.27 -0.42
CA GLN A 311 -30.11 -4.05 0.80
C GLN A 311 -31.34 -3.58 1.59
N VAL A 312 -32.12 -4.53 2.08
CA VAL A 312 -33.32 -4.24 2.87
C VAL A 312 -32.99 -4.34 4.36
N PHE A 313 -33.35 -3.31 5.11
CA PHE A 313 -33.24 -3.31 6.56
C PHE A 313 -34.61 -3.04 7.19
N PHE A 314 -34.85 -3.63 8.36
CA PHE A 314 -36.12 -3.61 9.07
C PHE A 314 -35.96 -2.92 10.43
N PHE A 315 -36.82 -1.94 10.68
CA PHE A 315 -36.94 -1.29 11.98
C PHE A 315 -37.86 -2.11 12.91
N ASP A 316 -37.73 -1.89 14.21
CA ASP A 316 -38.54 -2.59 15.23
C ASP A 316 -40.04 -2.28 15.10
N ASN A 317 -40.40 -1.15 14.47
CA ASN A 317 -41.79 -0.76 14.20
C ASN A 317 -42.41 -1.50 13.00
N GLY A 318 -41.65 -2.39 12.33
CA GLY A 318 -42.10 -3.15 11.15
C GLY A 318 -41.91 -2.42 9.82
N GLU A 319 -41.45 -1.16 9.82
CA GLU A 319 -41.08 -0.45 8.61
C GLU A 319 -39.75 -0.96 8.05
N ASN A 320 -39.59 -0.89 6.73
CA ASN A 320 -38.35 -1.26 6.06
C ASN A 320 -37.76 -0.09 5.27
N ILE A 321 -36.44 -0.08 5.16
CA ILE A 321 -35.70 0.79 4.27
C ILE A 321 -34.93 -0.05 3.27
N ILE A 322 -34.86 0.44 2.03
CA ILE A 322 -34.03 -0.14 0.99
C ILE A 322 -32.85 0.80 0.79
N GLU A 323 -31.69 0.41 1.29
CA GLU A 323 -30.47 1.17 1.13
C GLU A 323 -29.82 0.82 -0.22
N LYS A 324 -29.69 1.83 -1.09
CA LYS A 324 -29.16 1.64 -2.44
C LYS A 324 -27.73 1.12 -2.40
N TYR A 325 -26.90 1.71 -1.54
CA TYR A 325 -25.51 1.29 -1.34
C TYR A 325 -25.15 1.26 0.14
N SER A 326 -24.69 0.11 0.61
CA SER A 326 -24.18 -0.04 1.97
C SER A 326 -22.86 -0.83 1.97
N PHE A 327 -22.11 -0.74 3.07
CA PHE A 327 -20.90 -1.51 3.28
C PHE A 327 -20.78 -1.89 4.75
N THR A 328 -20.02 -2.95 5.03
CA THR A 328 -19.81 -3.42 6.40
C THR A 328 -18.61 -2.72 7.04
N GLY A 329 -18.57 -2.70 8.37
CA GLY A 329 -17.40 -2.24 9.11
C GLY A 329 -16.14 -3.05 8.76
N LYS A 330 -16.29 -4.37 8.60
CA LYS A 330 -15.24 -5.26 8.07
C LYS A 330 -14.71 -4.77 6.71
N ALA A 331 -15.59 -4.40 5.77
CA ALA A 331 -15.20 -3.99 4.43
C ALA A 331 -14.34 -2.71 4.41
N ILE A 332 -14.70 -1.69 5.21
CA ILE A 332 -13.89 -0.46 5.34
C ILE A 332 -12.53 -0.78 5.94
N CYS A 333 -12.50 -1.52 7.04
CA CYS A 333 -11.25 -1.87 7.70
C CYS A 333 -10.34 -2.70 6.79
N GLN A 334 -10.90 -3.63 6.01
CA GLN A 334 -10.14 -4.41 5.04
C GLN A 334 -9.58 -3.51 3.94
N TRP A 335 -10.38 -2.58 3.39
CA TRP A 335 -9.90 -1.62 2.40
C TRP A 335 -8.78 -0.75 2.96
N LEU A 336 -8.94 -0.22 4.18
CA LEU A 336 -7.90 0.58 4.84
C LEU A 336 -6.62 -0.24 5.05
N CYS A 337 -6.73 -1.51 5.46
CA CYS A 337 -5.58 -2.38 5.65
C CYS A 337 -4.88 -2.77 4.35
N ASP A 338 -5.59 -2.95 3.23
CA ASP A 338 -5.01 -3.40 1.96
C ASP A 338 -4.55 -2.24 1.05
N CYS A 339 -5.32 -1.14 1.00
CA CYS A 339 -5.15 -0.03 0.04
C CYS A 339 -4.46 1.21 0.61
N THR A 340 -4.03 1.16 1.87
CA THR A 340 -3.26 2.24 2.51
C THR A 340 -1.98 1.71 3.15
N ASP A 341 -1.12 2.60 3.65
CA ASP A 341 0.10 2.19 4.35
C ASP A 341 -0.13 1.84 5.84
N ILE A 342 -1.37 1.79 6.33
CA ILE A 342 -1.70 1.36 7.70
C ILE A 342 -1.32 -0.11 7.91
N ILE A 343 -0.50 -0.43 8.92
CA ILE A 343 -0.10 -1.83 9.24
C ILE A 343 -0.78 -2.40 10.49
N SER A 344 -1.81 -1.73 11.04
CA SER A 344 -2.54 -2.20 12.21
C SER A 344 -4.03 -1.97 12.08
N ILE A 345 -4.81 -3.03 12.32
CA ILE A 345 -6.28 -2.96 12.32
C ILE A 345 -6.83 -1.93 13.31
N ARG A 346 -6.16 -1.71 14.45
CA ARG A 346 -6.55 -0.68 15.43
C ARG A 346 -6.58 0.71 14.82
N HIS A 347 -5.58 1.07 14.02
CA HIS A 347 -5.56 2.36 13.34
C HIS A 347 -6.64 2.44 12.24
N ALA A 348 -6.94 1.34 11.54
CA ALA A 348 -8.04 1.31 10.58
C ALA A 348 -9.40 1.57 11.28
N ILE A 349 -9.60 1.02 12.48
CA ILE A 349 -10.78 1.27 13.32
C ILE A 349 -10.82 2.74 13.76
N GLU A 350 -9.70 3.30 14.23
CA GLU A 350 -9.61 4.71 14.63
C GLU A 350 -9.96 5.66 13.48
N ILE A 351 -9.40 5.43 12.29
CA ILE A 351 -9.73 6.21 11.08
C ILE A 351 -11.22 6.06 10.71
N SER A 352 -11.76 4.85 10.77
CA SER A 352 -13.19 4.61 10.48
C SER A 352 -14.10 5.30 11.50
N GLN A 353 -13.68 5.33 12.77
CA GLN A 353 -14.36 6.07 13.84
C GLN A 353 -14.34 7.58 13.59
N LEU A 354 -13.26 8.12 13.03
CA LEU A 354 -13.18 9.54 12.64
C LEU A 354 -14.12 9.83 11.47
N LEU A 355 -14.17 8.96 10.45
CA LEU A 355 -15.11 9.09 9.33
C LEU A 355 -16.56 9.09 9.80
N LEU A 356 -16.89 8.24 10.77
CA LEU A 356 -18.21 8.19 11.41
C LEU A 356 -18.51 9.49 12.17
N LYS A 357 -17.60 9.95 13.04
CA LYS A 357 -17.78 11.18 13.84
C LYS A 357 -17.90 12.43 12.99
N ALA A 358 -17.16 12.51 11.89
CA ALA A 358 -17.21 13.62 10.95
C ALA A 358 -18.41 13.56 9.99
N GLY A 359 -19.24 12.49 10.05
CA GLY A 359 -20.45 12.36 9.24
C GLY A 359 -20.21 11.98 7.77
N PHE A 360 -19.01 11.48 7.42
CA PHE A 360 -18.75 10.92 6.09
C PHE A 360 -19.48 9.60 5.88
N ILE A 361 -19.66 8.82 6.95
CA ILE A 361 -20.45 7.59 6.96
C ILE A 361 -21.52 7.67 8.06
N THR A 362 -22.61 6.94 7.91
CA THR A 362 -23.70 6.87 8.90
C THR A 362 -24.03 5.40 9.19
N PRO A 363 -24.21 5.00 10.46
CA PRO A 363 -24.53 3.63 10.80
C PRO A 363 -25.98 3.32 10.45
N ILE A 364 -26.21 2.16 9.85
CA ILE A 364 -27.56 1.63 9.65
C ILE A 364 -27.93 0.87 10.92
N MET A 365 -28.91 1.34 11.68
CA MET A 365 -29.30 0.72 12.97
C MET A 365 -30.47 -0.26 12.86
N ALA A 366 -31.01 -0.44 11.65
CA ALA A 366 -32.09 -1.37 11.37
C ALA A 366 -31.54 -2.80 11.12
N SER A 367 -32.30 -3.82 11.51
CA SER A 367 -31.95 -5.24 11.34
C SER A 367 -31.77 -5.59 9.85
N PRO A 368 -30.76 -6.39 9.45
CA PRO A 368 -29.88 -7.23 10.28
C PRO A 368 -28.63 -6.53 10.81
N SER A 369 -28.52 -5.21 10.68
CA SER A 369 -27.33 -4.49 11.14
C SER A 369 -27.26 -4.44 12.66
N THR A 370 -26.06 -4.66 13.20
CA THR A 370 -25.74 -4.50 14.62
C THR A 370 -24.96 -3.21 14.90
N SER A 371 -24.94 -2.27 13.96
CA SER A 371 -24.22 -1.00 14.11
C SER A 371 -24.81 -0.12 15.20
N HIS A 372 -23.95 0.69 15.83
CA HIS A 372 -24.33 1.67 16.84
C HIS A 372 -23.99 3.09 16.38
N ASN A 373 -24.71 4.09 16.88
CA ASN A 373 -24.43 5.51 16.61
C ASN A 373 -23.21 6.08 17.35
N LEU A 374 -22.77 5.49 18.46
CA LEU A 374 -21.73 6.06 19.32
C LEU A 374 -20.32 5.62 18.91
N TYR A 375 -20.19 4.41 18.39
CA TYR A 375 -18.90 3.83 18.05
C TYR A 375 -18.95 3.06 16.73
N PHE A 376 -17.79 2.98 16.09
CA PHE A 376 -17.61 2.20 14.89
C PHE A 376 -17.37 0.72 15.24
N GLY A 377 -18.21 -0.17 14.71
CA GLY A 377 -18.05 -1.62 14.83
C GLY A 377 -17.42 -2.17 13.56
N ALA A 378 -16.24 -2.78 13.67
CA ALA A 378 -15.46 -3.30 12.55
C ALA A 378 -15.84 -4.75 12.15
N ASP A 379 -17.11 -5.12 12.30
CA ASP A 379 -17.62 -6.47 12.01
C ASP A 379 -18.36 -6.52 10.67
N ARG A 380 -18.62 -7.74 10.18
CA ARG A 380 -19.46 -8.02 9.01
C ARG A 380 -20.95 -7.77 9.28
N THR A 381 -21.39 -7.76 10.53
CA THR A 381 -22.79 -7.46 10.89
C THR A 381 -23.06 -5.97 11.09
N CYS A 382 -22.03 -5.14 11.16
CA CYS A 382 -22.18 -3.69 11.30
C CYS A 382 -22.23 -3.03 9.92
N PHE A 383 -23.41 -2.58 9.48
CA PHE A 383 -23.60 -1.89 8.21
C PHE A 383 -23.57 -0.37 8.35
N TYR A 384 -23.06 0.28 7.31
CA TYR A 384 -22.92 1.71 7.18
C TYR A 384 -23.33 2.14 5.76
N ALA A 385 -23.87 3.36 5.67
CA ALA A 385 -24.15 4.05 4.42
C ALA A 385 -23.27 5.31 4.31
N ILE A 386 -23.29 5.95 3.13
CA ILE A 386 -22.69 7.27 2.95
C ILE A 386 -23.46 8.27 3.82
N GLY A 387 -22.73 9.07 4.60
CA GLY A 387 -23.33 10.06 5.48
C GLY A 387 -23.56 11.41 4.79
N PRO A 388 -24.25 12.37 5.46
CA PRO A 388 -24.62 13.65 4.86
C PRO A 388 -23.45 14.53 4.41
N ILE A 389 -22.28 14.40 5.05
CA ILE A 389 -21.05 15.08 4.58
C ILE A 389 -20.46 14.33 3.40
N GLY A 390 -20.51 13.00 3.44
CA GLY A 390 -20.10 12.14 2.33
C GLY A 390 -20.84 12.50 1.05
N GLU A 391 -22.17 12.60 1.07
CA GLU A 391 -22.99 12.93 -0.11
C GLU A 391 -22.70 14.30 -0.73
N LYS A 392 -22.21 15.27 0.07
CA LYS A 392 -21.87 16.62 -0.40
C LYS A 392 -20.56 16.67 -1.15
N ILE A 393 -19.70 15.67 -0.99
CA ILE A 393 -18.48 15.55 -1.78
C ILE A 393 -18.90 15.25 -3.22
N PRO A 394 -18.42 16.00 -4.23
CA PRO A 394 -18.73 15.69 -5.62
C PRO A 394 -18.19 14.29 -5.94
N HIS A 395 -19.10 13.33 -6.00
CA HIS A 395 -18.84 11.99 -6.51
C HIS A 395 -19.03 11.99 -8.01
N SER A 396 -18.20 11.23 -8.72
CA SER A 396 -18.21 11.12 -10.19
C SER A 396 -19.40 10.30 -10.74
N TYR A 397 -20.56 10.32 -10.08
CA TYR A 397 -21.72 9.51 -10.50
C TYR A 397 -22.39 10.02 -11.76
#